data_AF-X1RYF2-F1
#
_entry.id   AF-X1RYF2-F1
#
_cell.length_a   1.000
_cell.length_b   1.000
_cell.length_c   1.000
_cell.angle_alpha   90.00
_cell.angle_beta   90.00
_cell.angle_gamma   90.00
#
_symmetry.space_group_name_H-M   'P 1'
#
loop_
_entity.id
_entity.type
_entity.pdbx_description
1 polymer ?
#
loop_
_entity_poly.entity_id
_entity_poly.type
_entity_poly.pdbx_seq_one_letter_code
_entity_poly.pdbx_strand_id
1 'polypeptide(L)'
;VLNPKGGARFWSGAQTGVIQIQFPTWDSFHAQLTLDVFERKNDKAFRLIAAGRTSTGTTWNYTTAKIIGTPEPDAVKVRFARNPANDKWCILIGETTTVWASYLFAAIVNVASGYGQNIDRFKEGWDLSIVNDLTGYNIDRTIADATIAPEAIAAAKTDAALLNPSGMIIIWHGTIATIPSGWIICDGNSGTPNLLDRFIESVPTAATNPGATGGATAKATSGHIHTQPTHKHTVKPVTHISFEAGATINNAKDTQVTSSASGDDNTGSETDSIADIRPKYYDAAFLMKT
;
A
#
# COMPACT_ATOMS: atom_id res chain seq x y z
N VAL A 1 -22.49 -20.45 30.22
CA VAL A 1 -23.46 -21.28 29.48
C VAL A 1 -23.09 -21.28 28.01
N LEU A 2 -23.04 -22.46 27.39
CA LEU A 2 -22.90 -22.58 25.94
C LEU A 2 -24.29 -22.80 25.35
N ASN A 3 -24.61 -22.10 24.25
CA ASN A 3 -25.86 -22.26 23.49
C ASN A 3 -27.12 -22.31 24.38
N PRO A 4 -27.44 -21.24 25.14
CA PRO A 4 -28.58 -21.26 26.04
C PRO A 4 -29.90 -21.44 25.29
N LYS A 5 -30.88 -22.08 25.93
CA LYS A 5 -32.20 -22.35 25.35
C LYS A 5 -32.95 -21.02 25.09
N GLY A 6 -33.49 -20.90 23.88
CA GLY A 6 -34.09 -19.66 23.38
C GLY A 6 -33.07 -18.64 22.86
N GLY A 7 -31.77 -18.91 23.01
CA GLY A 7 -30.68 -18.03 22.58
C GLY A 7 -30.31 -18.14 21.10
N ALA A 8 -31.08 -18.88 20.29
CA ALA A 8 -30.84 -19.01 18.86
C ALA A 8 -32.14 -18.88 18.08
N ARG A 9 -32.11 -18.16 16.96
CA ARG A 9 -33.26 -18.01 16.07
C ARG A 9 -32.84 -17.95 14.61
N PHE A 10 -33.66 -18.58 13.79
CA PHE A 10 -33.60 -18.54 12.34
C PHE A 10 -34.84 -17.81 11.82
N TRP A 11 -34.66 -16.90 10.89
CA TRP A 11 -35.74 -16.23 10.19
C TRP A 11 -35.70 -16.61 8.71
N SER A 12 -36.77 -17.25 8.24
CA SER A 12 -36.95 -17.51 6.82
C SER A 12 -37.29 -16.20 6.09
N GLY A 13 -36.74 -16.04 4.88
CA GLY A 13 -36.97 -14.86 4.05
C GLY A 13 -36.27 -13.59 4.54
N ALA A 14 -36.66 -12.47 3.94
CA ALA A 14 -36.08 -11.16 4.23
C ALA A 14 -36.61 -10.61 5.56
N GLN A 15 -35.74 -9.95 6.32
CA GLN A 15 -36.08 -9.26 7.57
C GLN A 15 -35.61 -7.81 7.48
N THR A 16 -36.38 -6.90 8.08
CA THR A 16 -35.99 -5.51 8.24
C THR A 16 -36.20 -5.11 9.69
N GLY A 17 -35.12 -4.64 10.33
CA GLY A 17 -35.13 -4.18 11.70
C GLY A 17 -33.92 -4.60 12.51
N VAL A 18 -34.01 -4.26 13.78
CA VAL A 18 -33.02 -4.48 14.82
C VAL A 18 -33.09 -5.93 15.29
N ILE A 19 -31.94 -6.60 15.42
CA ILE A 19 -31.88 -7.86 16.14
C ILE A 19 -31.95 -7.54 17.64
N GLN A 20 -33.02 -7.98 18.28
CA GLN A 20 -33.18 -7.92 19.72
C GLN A 20 -32.71 -9.23 20.35
N ILE A 21 -31.88 -9.12 21.38
CA ILE A 21 -31.58 -10.17 22.34
C ILE A 21 -32.25 -9.81 23.65
N GLN A 22 -33.29 -10.55 24.02
CA GLN A 22 -33.97 -10.40 25.29
C GLN A 22 -33.38 -11.36 26.33
N PHE A 23 -33.04 -10.83 27.50
CA PHE A 23 -32.50 -11.61 28.61
C PHE A 23 -33.62 -12.33 29.38
N PRO A 24 -33.29 -13.42 30.12
CA PRO A 24 -34.25 -14.05 31.02
C PRO A 24 -34.67 -13.09 32.18
N THR A 25 -35.80 -13.34 32.84
CA THR A 25 -36.44 -12.39 33.78
C THR A 25 -35.67 -12.22 35.09
N TRP A 26 -34.99 -11.09 35.31
CA TRP A 26 -34.33 -10.80 36.59
C TRP A 26 -34.17 -9.30 36.85
N ASP A 27 -34.13 -8.92 38.12
CA ASP A 27 -34.02 -7.52 38.53
C ASP A 27 -32.60 -6.93 38.37
N SER A 28 -31.57 -7.77 38.42
CA SER A 28 -30.16 -7.34 38.44
C SER A 28 -29.22 -8.50 38.07
N PHE A 29 -28.26 -8.24 37.19
CA PHE A 29 -27.21 -9.20 36.82
C PHE A 29 -25.96 -8.50 36.29
N HIS A 30 -24.84 -9.22 36.22
CA HIS A 30 -23.65 -8.81 35.49
C HIS A 30 -23.26 -9.95 34.56
N ALA A 31 -23.26 -9.72 33.25
CA ALA A 31 -23.03 -10.77 32.28
C ALA A 31 -22.24 -10.27 31.06
N GLN A 32 -21.56 -11.21 30.42
CA GLN A 32 -21.06 -11.08 29.05
C GLN A 32 -21.73 -12.15 28.20
N LEU A 33 -22.07 -11.82 26.96
CA LEU A 33 -22.50 -12.78 25.95
C LEU A 33 -21.67 -12.64 24.67
N THR A 34 -21.64 -13.73 23.91
CA THR A 34 -21.14 -13.78 22.54
C THR A 34 -22.27 -14.25 21.64
N LEU A 35 -22.54 -13.49 20.58
CA LEU A 35 -23.56 -13.77 19.58
C LEU A 35 -22.90 -13.90 18.21
N ASP A 36 -23.18 -14.99 17.50
CA ASP A 36 -22.87 -15.13 16.08
C ASP A 36 -24.10 -14.78 15.24
N VAL A 37 -23.89 -13.97 14.22
CA VAL A 37 -24.90 -13.58 13.24
C VAL A 37 -24.38 -13.87 11.85
N PHE A 38 -25.19 -14.52 11.03
CA PHE A 38 -24.89 -14.69 9.60
C PHE A 38 -26.14 -14.74 8.73
N GLU A 39 -25.95 -14.39 7.46
CA GLU A 39 -26.98 -14.35 6.43
C GLU A 39 -26.50 -15.05 5.15
N ARG A 40 -27.40 -15.75 4.44
CA ARG A 40 -27.05 -16.53 3.24
C ARG A 40 -26.76 -15.71 1.98
N LYS A 41 -27.44 -14.58 1.74
CA LYS A 41 -27.47 -13.95 0.41
C LYS A 41 -26.40 -12.90 0.16
N ASN A 42 -25.96 -12.21 1.21
CA ASN A 42 -25.05 -11.07 1.11
C ASN A 42 -23.72 -11.33 1.83
N ASP A 43 -23.44 -12.60 2.15
CA ASP A 43 -22.25 -13.03 2.89
C ASP A 43 -22.01 -12.23 4.19
N LYS A 44 -23.09 -11.71 4.79
CA LYS A 44 -23.02 -10.95 6.04
C LYS A 44 -22.78 -11.95 7.16
N ALA A 45 -21.64 -11.83 7.83
CA ALA A 45 -21.34 -12.59 9.02
C ALA A 45 -20.52 -11.74 10.00
N PHE A 46 -20.92 -11.75 11.27
CA PHE A 46 -20.18 -11.11 12.33
C PHE A 46 -20.46 -11.75 13.68
N ARG A 47 -19.57 -11.48 14.63
CA ARG A 47 -19.70 -11.87 16.02
C ARG A 47 -19.78 -10.63 16.89
N LEU A 48 -20.79 -10.55 17.75
CA LEU A 48 -20.86 -9.58 18.83
C LEU A 48 -20.33 -10.20 20.12
N ILE A 49 -19.48 -9.47 20.83
CA ILE A 49 -19.17 -9.68 22.25
C ILE A 49 -19.72 -8.47 22.99
N ALA A 50 -20.66 -8.68 23.90
CA ALA A 50 -21.27 -7.61 24.67
C ALA A 50 -21.29 -7.96 26.15
N ALA A 51 -20.98 -7.00 27.01
CA ALA A 51 -21.04 -7.15 28.46
C ALA A 51 -21.72 -5.95 29.10
N GLY A 52 -22.21 -6.15 30.32
CA GLY A 52 -22.76 -5.08 31.12
C GLY A 52 -23.37 -5.60 32.41
N ARG A 53 -23.74 -4.65 33.27
CA ARG A 53 -24.39 -4.91 34.54
C ARG A 53 -25.71 -4.15 34.60
N THR A 54 -26.76 -4.81 35.04
CA THR A 54 -28.01 -4.17 35.44
C THR A 54 -28.03 -4.02 36.96
N SER A 55 -28.62 -2.94 37.46
CA SER A 55 -28.96 -2.78 38.88
C SER A 55 -30.47 -2.87 39.05
N THR A 56 -30.91 -3.22 40.25
CA THR A 56 -32.32 -3.28 40.61
C THR A 56 -32.99 -1.97 40.21
N GLY A 57 -33.88 -2.05 39.22
CA GLY A 57 -34.87 -1.02 38.96
C GLY A 57 -34.50 0.17 38.06
N THR A 58 -33.62 0.08 37.04
CA THR A 58 -33.89 0.78 35.74
C THR A 58 -32.82 0.68 34.67
N THR A 59 -31.52 0.74 34.98
CA THR A 59 -30.49 1.01 33.96
C THR A 59 -29.43 -0.09 33.77
N TRP A 60 -28.94 -0.19 32.52
CA TRP A 60 -27.66 -0.81 32.18
C TRP A 60 -26.46 0.08 32.55
N ASN A 61 -25.45 -0.54 33.14
CA ASN A 61 -24.21 0.09 33.61
C ASN A 61 -22.99 -0.71 33.14
N TYR A 62 -21.83 -0.05 33.05
CA TYR A 62 -20.54 -0.66 32.67
C TYR A 62 -20.61 -1.46 31.37
N THR A 63 -21.37 -0.96 30.39
CA THR A 63 -21.61 -1.71 29.17
C THR A 63 -20.41 -1.69 28.22
N THR A 64 -20.20 -2.76 27.50
CA THR A 64 -19.20 -2.86 26.43
C THR A 64 -19.81 -3.63 25.27
N ALA A 65 -19.48 -3.26 24.05
CA ALA A 65 -19.87 -4.00 22.86
C ALA A 65 -18.71 -3.99 21.87
N LYS A 66 -18.50 -5.14 21.24
CA LYS A 66 -17.44 -5.36 20.25
C LYS A 66 -17.95 -6.26 19.15
N ILE A 67 -17.96 -5.78 17.92
CA ILE A 67 -18.30 -6.55 16.73
C ILE A 67 -17.01 -6.94 16.00
N ILE A 68 -16.89 -8.22 15.69
CA ILE A 68 -15.80 -8.84 14.95
C ILE A 68 -16.36 -9.29 13.61
N GLY A 69 -15.78 -8.83 12.50
CA GLY A 69 -16.26 -9.07 11.15
C GLY A 69 -16.63 -7.77 10.45
N THR A 70 -17.24 -7.86 9.27
CA THR A 70 -17.71 -6.73 8.46
C THR A 70 -19.23 -6.65 8.53
N PRO A 71 -19.82 -6.12 9.61
CA PRO A 71 -21.25 -5.85 9.63
C PRO A 71 -21.58 -4.75 8.60
N GLU A 72 -22.84 -4.66 8.21
CA GLU A 72 -23.34 -3.46 7.52
C GLU A 72 -23.19 -2.23 8.42
N PRO A 73 -23.06 -1.02 7.86
CA PRO A 73 -22.94 0.23 8.63
C PRO A 73 -24.06 0.38 9.67
N ASP A 74 -25.28 -0.02 9.33
CA ASP A 74 -26.41 0.08 10.25
C ASP A 74 -26.32 -0.94 11.40
N ALA A 75 -25.69 -2.10 11.18
CA ALA A 75 -25.50 -3.17 12.15
C ALA A 75 -24.36 -2.89 13.16
N VAL A 76 -23.61 -1.80 12.99
CA VAL A 76 -22.53 -1.37 13.91
C VAL A 76 -23.09 -0.87 15.25
N LYS A 77 -24.32 -0.37 15.27
CA LYS A 77 -24.93 0.21 16.49
C LYS A 77 -25.44 -0.88 17.41
N VAL A 78 -24.90 -0.91 18.63
CA VAL A 78 -25.35 -1.79 19.71
C VAL A 78 -25.95 -0.94 20.82
N ARG A 79 -27.21 -1.21 21.17
CA ARG A 79 -27.90 -0.51 22.27
C ARG A 79 -28.21 -1.46 23.42
N PHE A 80 -28.02 -0.96 24.62
CA PHE A 80 -28.42 -1.61 25.86
C PHE A 80 -29.69 -0.93 26.35
N ALA A 81 -30.73 -1.71 26.53
CA ALA A 81 -32.07 -1.19 26.74
C ALA A 81 -32.91 -2.04 27.69
N ARG A 82 -34.06 -1.50 28.09
CA ARG A 82 -35.15 -2.23 28.72
C ARG A 82 -36.42 -2.05 27.88
N ASN A 83 -37.06 -3.16 27.51
CA ASN A 83 -38.34 -3.16 26.82
C ASN A 83 -39.45 -2.97 27.87
N PRO A 84 -40.18 -1.83 27.87
CA PRO A 84 -41.20 -1.58 28.89
C PRO A 84 -42.44 -2.46 28.72
N ALA A 85 -42.69 -3.00 27.53
CA ALA A 85 -43.92 -3.77 27.26
C ALA A 85 -43.95 -5.11 28.00
N ASN A 86 -42.78 -5.68 28.28
CA ASN A 86 -42.63 -6.97 28.96
C ASN A 86 -41.58 -6.95 30.08
N ASP A 87 -41.13 -5.76 30.44
CA ASP A 87 -40.16 -5.47 31.49
C ASP A 87 -38.84 -6.25 31.39
N LYS A 88 -38.35 -6.50 30.16
CA LYS A 88 -37.11 -7.26 29.94
C LYS A 88 -35.92 -6.39 29.54
N TRP A 89 -34.75 -6.80 30.03
CA TRP A 89 -33.48 -6.29 29.56
C TRP A 89 -33.17 -6.80 28.15
N CYS A 90 -32.73 -5.89 27.29
CA CYS A 90 -32.44 -6.17 25.90
C CYS A 90 -31.06 -5.64 25.47
N ILE A 91 -30.41 -6.36 24.57
CA ILE A 91 -29.37 -5.82 23.70
C ILE A 91 -29.93 -5.77 22.29
N LEU A 92 -29.78 -4.62 21.64
CA LEU A 92 -30.36 -4.29 20.35
C LEU A 92 -29.22 -4.05 19.36
N ILE A 93 -29.22 -4.74 18.22
CA ILE A 93 -28.15 -4.67 17.22
C ILE A 93 -28.74 -4.21 15.90
N GLY A 94 -28.23 -3.11 15.38
CA GLY A 94 -28.70 -2.54 14.13
C GLY A 94 -29.59 -1.32 14.29
N GLU A 95 -30.21 -0.93 13.20
CA GLU A 95 -31.24 0.09 13.10
C GLU A 95 -32.58 -0.53 12.68
N THR A 96 -33.68 0.19 12.90
CA THR A 96 -35.00 -0.24 12.40
C THR A 96 -35.04 -0.34 10.88
N THR A 97 -34.08 0.30 10.20
CA THR A 97 -33.86 0.23 8.75
C THR A 97 -32.91 -0.88 8.30
N THR A 98 -32.25 -1.60 9.22
CA THR A 98 -31.27 -2.64 8.83
C THR A 98 -31.95 -3.75 8.04
N VAL A 99 -31.43 -4.03 6.85
CA VAL A 99 -31.97 -5.05 5.94
C VAL A 99 -31.12 -6.32 5.95
N TRP A 100 -31.80 -7.45 6.18
CA TRP A 100 -31.31 -8.81 6.05
C TRP A 100 -32.04 -9.46 4.88
N ALA A 101 -31.36 -9.65 3.75
CA ALA A 101 -32.01 -9.98 2.48
C ALA A 101 -32.64 -11.37 2.43
N SER A 102 -32.07 -12.38 3.09
CA SER A 102 -32.72 -13.68 3.30
C SER A 102 -31.95 -14.60 4.24
N TYR A 103 -32.69 -15.40 5.02
CA TYR A 103 -32.12 -16.49 5.83
C TYR A 103 -31.13 -15.99 6.88
N LEU A 104 -31.58 -15.03 7.68
CA LEU A 104 -30.85 -14.57 8.85
C LEU A 104 -30.83 -15.67 9.91
N PHE A 105 -29.66 -15.88 10.49
CA PHE A 105 -29.47 -16.68 11.68
C PHE A 105 -28.70 -15.88 12.73
N ALA A 106 -29.16 -15.95 13.98
CA ALA A 106 -28.46 -15.40 15.12
C ALA A 106 -28.47 -16.39 16.28
N ALA A 107 -27.32 -16.59 16.92
CA ALA A 107 -27.19 -17.50 18.05
C ALA A 107 -26.21 -17.00 19.10
N ILE A 108 -26.64 -17.02 20.36
CA ILE A 108 -25.80 -16.82 21.53
C ILE A 108 -24.97 -18.10 21.69
N VAL A 109 -23.67 -17.99 21.47
CA VAL A 109 -22.75 -19.13 21.56
C VAL A 109 -22.14 -19.29 22.95
N ASN A 110 -22.03 -18.19 23.69
CA ASN A 110 -21.47 -18.20 25.03
C ASN A 110 -22.12 -17.12 25.90
N VAL A 111 -22.36 -17.45 27.17
CA VAL A 111 -22.71 -16.50 28.23
C VAL A 111 -21.78 -16.76 29.42
N ALA A 112 -21.16 -15.70 29.91
CA ALA A 112 -20.43 -15.67 31.16
C ALA A 112 -21.17 -14.78 32.16
N SER A 113 -21.15 -15.18 33.42
CA SER A 113 -21.75 -14.43 34.52
C SER A 113 -20.64 -13.86 35.40
N GLY A 114 -20.78 -12.60 35.78
CA GLY A 114 -19.86 -11.90 36.69
C GLY A 114 -20.22 -12.09 38.16
N TYR A 115 -19.75 -11.17 39.00
CA TYR A 115 -19.81 -11.21 40.46
C TYR A 115 -21.21 -11.58 41.03
N GLY A 116 -21.22 -12.59 41.92
CA GLY A 116 -22.35 -12.90 42.81
C GLY A 116 -23.59 -13.53 42.15
N GLN A 117 -23.49 -14.05 40.92
CA GLN A 117 -24.64 -14.55 40.17
C GLN A 117 -24.54 -16.04 39.85
N ASN A 118 -25.67 -16.76 39.88
CA ASN A 118 -25.75 -18.16 39.50
C ASN A 118 -25.87 -18.29 37.97
N ILE A 119 -24.83 -18.83 37.33
CA ILE A 119 -24.77 -19.05 35.87
C ILE A 119 -25.93 -19.91 35.33
N ASP A 120 -26.56 -20.73 36.17
CA ASP A 120 -27.71 -21.56 35.80
C ASP A 120 -28.93 -20.74 35.36
N ARG A 121 -29.06 -19.52 35.87
CA ARG A 121 -30.14 -18.58 35.50
C ARG A 121 -30.11 -18.18 34.02
N PHE A 122 -28.95 -18.35 33.36
CA PHE A 122 -28.77 -18.05 31.95
C PHE A 122 -28.94 -19.26 31.05
N LYS A 123 -29.35 -20.43 31.57
CA LYS A 123 -29.53 -21.66 30.78
C LYS A 123 -30.74 -21.59 29.83
N GLU A 124 -31.78 -20.85 30.18
CA GLU A 124 -33.01 -20.70 29.38
C GLU A 124 -33.71 -19.36 29.61
N GLY A 125 -34.78 -19.08 28.87
CA GLY A 125 -35.59 -17.86 28.99
C GLY A 125 -35.10 -16.69 28.14
N TRP A 126 -34.15 -16.94 27.23
CA TRP A 126 -33.76 -16.00 26.19
C TRP A 126 -34.81 -15.94 25.08
N ASP A 127 -34.94 -14.78 24.45
CA ASP A 127 -35.67 -14.63 23.19
C ASP A 127 -34.84 -13.76 22.24
N LEU A 128 -34.70 -14.21 21.01
CA LEU A 128 -34.15 -13.40 19.93
C LEU A 128 -35.32 -13.00 19.02
N SER A 129 -35.41 -11.74 18.62
CA SER A 129 -36.51 -11.22 17.78
C SER A 129 -36.01 -10.14 16.82
N ILE A 130 -36.80 -9.84 15.78
CA ILE A 130 -36.58 -8.66 14.93
C ILE A 130 -37.58 -7.59 15.37
N VAL A 131 -37.06 -6.40 15.64
CA VAL A 131 -37.83 -5.25 16.09
C VAL A 131 -37.69 -4.13 15.07
N ASN A 132 -38.83 -3.70 14.54
CA ASN A 132 -38.95 -2.67 13.51
C ASN A 132 -39.38 -1.30 14.06
N ASP A 133 -39.71 -1.23 15.35
CA ASP A 133 -40.00 0.02 16.05
C ASP A 133 -39.37 -0.01 17.46
N LEU A 134 -38.56 0.99 17.76
CA LEU A 134 -37.94 1.17 19.08
C LEU A 134 -38.69 2.20 19.95
N THR A 135 -39.82 2.71 19.49
CA THR A 135 -40.63 3.66 20.26
C THR A 135 -41.03 3.05 21.59
N GLY A 136 -40.75 3.79 22.68
CA GLY A 136 -41.01 3.35 24.04
C GLY A 136 -39.88 2.53 24.69
N TYR A 137 -38.90 2.02 23.93
CA TYR A 137 -37.75 1.37 24.55
C TYR A 137 -36.97 2.36 25.41
N ASN A 138 -36.63 1.93 26.63
CA ASN A 138 -35.73 2.69 27.50
C ASN A 138 -34.30 2.37 27.08
N ILE A 139 -33.71 3.21 26.21
CA ILE A 139 -32.32 3.06 25.76
C ILE A 139 -31.38 3.70 26.77
N ASP A 140 -30.65 2.88 27.53
CA ASP A 140 -29.71 3.36 28.55
C ASP A 140 -28.37 3.78 27.94
N ARG A 141 -27.89 3.02 26.93
CA ARG A 141 -26.63 3.29 26.25
C ARG A 141 -26.66 2.84 24.81
N THR A 142 -26.13 3.68 23.92
CA THR A 142 -25.82 3.34 22.54
C THR A 142 -24.30 3.34 22.35
N ILE A 143 -23.76 2.27 21.78
CA ILE A 143 -22.37 2.16 21.34
C ILE A 143 -22.43 2.13 19.81
N ALA A 144 -22.14 3.28 19.19
CA ALA A 144 -22.26 3.47 17.74
C ALA A 144 -20.98 3.10 16.98
N ASP A 145 -19.92 2.75 17.71
CA ASP A 145 -18.57 2.40 17.27
C ASP A 145 -18.20 0.97 17.71
N ALA A 146 -19.20 0.08 17.84
CA ALA A 146 -18.97 -1.23 18.42
C ALA A 146 -18.07 -2.12 17.55
N THR A 147 -17.89 -1.85 16.26
CA THR A 147 -16.94 -2.58 15.42
C THR A 147 -15.52 -2.45 15.95
N ILE A 148 -14.73 -3.54 15.92
CA ILE A 148 -13.29 -3.33 15.65
C ILE A 148 -13.24 -2.82 14.23
N ALA A 149 -13.37 -1.51 14.08
CA ALA A 149 -13.41 -0.81 12.83
C ALA A 149 -12.43 -1.44 11.82
N PRO A 150 -12.91 -2.19 10.79
CA PRO A 150 -12.12 -2.41 9.59
C PRO A 150 -11.72 -1.05 9.01
N GLU A 151 -12.52 -0.02 9.29
CA GLU A 151 -12.27 1.41 9.08
C GLU A 151 -11.16 2.04 9.95
N ALA A 152 -10.71 1.44 11.07
CA ALA A 152 -9.46 1.84 11.75
C ALA A 152 -8.24 1.22 11.05
N ILE A 153 -8.41 0.03 10.46
CA ILE A 153 -7.42 -0.61 9.58
C ILE A 153 -7.44 0.03 8.17
N ALA A 154 -8.59 0.52 7.71
CA ALA A 154 -8.77 1.23 6.45
C ALA A 154 -8.30 2.67 6.59
N ALA A 155 -8.55 3.36 7.71
CA ALA A 155 -7.92 4.65 8.02
C ALA A 155 -6.39 4.53 8.08
N ALA A 156 -5.86 3.41 8.59
CA ALA A 156 -4.43 3.10 8.51
C ALA A 156 -3.94 2.77 7.08
N LYS A 157 -4.84 2.53 6.11
CA LYS A 157 -4.55 2.31 4.67
C LYS A 157 -4.98 3.45 3.74
N THR A 158 -5.75 4.43 4.21
CA THR A 158 -6.29 5.54 3.42
C THR A 158 -5.66 6.89 3.74
N ASP A 159 -4.53 6.92 4.46
CA ASP A 159 -3.59 8.01 4.23
C ASP A 159 -2.83 7.72 2.93
N ALA A 160 -3.48 8.02 1.80
CA ALA A 160 -2.82 8.01 0.49
C ALA A 160 -1.56 8.92 0.49
N ALA A 161 -1.48 9.88 1.42
CA ALA A 161 -0.31 10.69 1.71
C ALA A 161 0.85 9.93 2.40
N LEU A 162 0.56 8.88 3.20
CA LEU A 162 1.60 8.01 3.76
C LEU A 162 2.13 7.02 2.73
N LEU A 163 1.27 6.56 1.81
CA LEU A 163 1.64 5.64 0.73
C LEU A 163 2.32 6.36 -0.45
N ASN A 164 1.99 7.64 -0.67
CA ASN A 164 2.59 8.48 -1.70
C ASN A 164 2.86 9.89 -1.17
N PRO A 165 3.92 10.11 -0.36
CA PRO A 165 4.33 11.45 0.03
C PRO A 165 4.53 12.37 -1.17
N SER A 166 4.18 13.65 -1.00
CA SER A 166 4.45 14.70 -1.98
C SER A 166 5.95 14.73 -2.31
N GLY A 167 6.28 14.94 -3.58
CA GLY A 167 7.67 14.86 -4.07
C GLY A 167 8.11 13.47 -4.56
N MET A 168 7.29 12.42 -4.40
CA MET A 168 7.56 11.13 -5.04
C MET A 168 7.52 11.24 -6.56
N ILE A 169 8.49 10.61 -7.22
CA ILE A 169 8.61 10.59 -8.68
C ILE A 169 8.35 9.18 -9.20
N ILE A 170 7.48 9.06 -10.20
CA ILE A 170 7.17 7.80 -10.89
C ILE A 170 7.43 7.92 -12.39
N ILE A 171 7.57 6.77 -13.06
CA ILE A 171 7.60 6.67 -14.51
C ILE A 171 6.17 6.53 -15.03
N TRP A 172 5.82 7.29 -16.06
CA TRP A 172 4.50 7.33 -16.69
C TRP A 172 4.60 7.08 -18.19
N HIS A 173 3.83 6.11 -18.68
CA HIS A 173 3.80 5.71 -20.09
C HIS A 173 2.55 6.22 -20.84
N GLY A 174 1.62 6.87 -20.15
CA GLY A 174 0.41 7.43 -20.77
C GLY A 174 0.68 8.78 -21.44
N THR A 175 -0.35 9.36 -22.09
CA THR A 175 -0.20 10.68 -22.71
C THR A 175 -0.12 11.79 -21.64
N ILE A 176 0.50 12.92 -22.00
CA ILE A 176 0.57 14.10 -21.12
C ILE A 176 -0.83 14.64 -20.80
N ALA A 177 -1.77 14.58 -21.77
CA ALA A 177 -3.15 15.02 -21.58
C ALA A 177 -3.95 14.14 -20.60
N THR A 178 -3.47 12.93 -20.29
CA THR A 178 -4.13 11.95 -19.42
C THR A 178 -3.43 11.79 -18.07
N ILE A 179 -2.55 12.72 -17.70
CA ILE A 179 -1.90 12.71 -16.39
C ILE A 179 -3.00 12.72 -15.29
N PRO A 180 -3.01 11.73 -14.38
CA PRO A 180 -4.04 11.66 -13.34
C PRO A 180 -3.99 12.86 -12.39
N SER A 181 -5.15 13.21 -11.83
CA SER A 181 -5.24 14.24 -10.79
C SER A 181 -4.30 13.94 -9.61
N GLY A 182 -3.67 14.99 -9.09
CA GLY A 182 -2.69 14.89 -7.99
C GLY A 182 -1.28 14.47 -8.43
N TRP A 183 -1.00 14.49 -9.73
CA TRP A 183 0.34 14.31 -10.32
C TRP A 183 0.61 15.44 -11.30
N ILE A 184 1.87 15.84 -11.41
CA ILE A 184 2.34 16.87 -12.35
C ILE A 184 3.62 16.39 -13.04
N ILE A 185 3.84 16.83 -14.27
CA ILE A 185 5.07 16.48 -15.01
C ILE A 185 6.30 17.15 -14.39
N CYS A 186 7.42 16.43 -14.36
CA CYS A 186 8.71 16.94 -13.90
C CYS A 186 9.40 17.81 -14.97
N ASP A 187 8.90 19.04 -15.17
CA ASP A 187 9.37 19.99 -16.18
C ASP A 187 10.12 21.21 -15.60
N GLY A 188 10.28 21.28 -14.27
CA GLY A 188 10.88 22.42 -13.58
C GLY A 188 9.87 23.47 -13.10
N ASN A 189 8.58 23.33 -13.44
CA ASN A 189 7.53 24.21 -12.97
C ASN A 189 6.85 23.62 -11.71
N SER A 190 6.10 24.47 -11.01
CA SER A 190 5.28 24.06 -9.85
C SER A 190 6.06 23.31 -8.75
N GLY A 191 7.35 23.63 -8.58
CA GLY A 191 8.23 23.01 -7.58
C GLY A 191 8.78 21.63 -7.98
N THR A 192 8.55 21.16 -9.19
CA THR A 192 9.12 19.90 -9.70
C THR A 192 10.58 20.07 -10.13
N PRO A 193 11.41 19.00 -10.09
CA PRO A 193 12.66 19.00 -10.83
C PRO A 193 12.40 18.95 -12.34
N ASN A 194 13.31 19.47 -13.16
CA ASN A 194 13.25 19.32 -14.61
C ASN A 194 13.97 18.04 -15.05
N LEU A 195 13.19 17.00 -15.35
CA LEU A 195 13.67 15.68 -15.79
C LEU A 195 13.41 15.41 -17.28
N LEU A 196 13.03 16.43 -18.06
CA LEU A 196 12.85 16.30 -19.50
C LEU A 196 14.19 16.04 -20.21
N ASP A 197 14.20 15.07 -21.13
CA ASP A 197 15.40 14.64 -21.87
C ASP A 197 16.58 14.28 -20.94
N ARG A 198 16.29 13.64 -19.80
CA ARG A 198 17.28 13.24 -18.79
C ARG A 198 17.19 11.77 -18.45
N PHE A 199 18.35 11.15 -18.34
CA PHE A 199 18.49 9.87 -17.68
C PHE A 199 18.68 10.07 -16.17
N ILE A 200 18.07 9.22 -15.35
CA ILE A 200 18.14 9.34 -13.89
C ILE A 200 19.37 8.63 -13.34
N GLU A 201 20.22 9.38 -12.65
CA GLU A 201 21.36 8.89 -11.88
C GLU A 201 21.10 9.08 -10.39
N SER A 202 21.52 8.11 -9.57
CA SER A 202 21.46 8.23 -8.11
C SER A 202 22.44 9.30 -7.61
N VAL A 203 22.17 9.86 -6.43
CA VAL A 203 23.16 10.69 -5.73
C VAL A 203 24.42 9.87 -5.41
N PRO A 204 25.62 10.49 -5.45
CA PRO A 204 26.88 9.78 -5.25
C PRO A 204 27.12 9.34 -3.80
N THR A 205 26.47 10.01 -2.83
CA THR A 205 26.55 9.67 -1.41
C THR A 205 25.24 9.98 -0.70
N ALA A 206 25.04 9.42 0.49
CA ALA A 206 23.88 9.70 1.34
C ALA A 206 23.79 11.15 1.85
N ALA A 207 24.87 11.94 1.74
CA ALA A 207 24.91 13.34 2.17
C ALA A 207 24.68 14.33 1.01
N THR A 208 24.59 13.86 -0.23
CA THR A 208 24.43 14.71 -1.40
C THR A 208 22.94 14.92 -1.69
N ASN A 209 22.49 16.18 -1.72
CA ASN A 209 21.13 16.51 -2.14
C ASN A 209 20.92 16.23 -3.64
N PRO A 210 19.76 15.73 -4.06
CA PRO A 210 19.45 15.51 -5.48
C PRO A 210 19.31 16.83 -6.26
N GLY A 211 19.50 16.78 -7.58
CA GLY A 211 19.25 17.91 -8.48
C GLY A 211 20.44 18.35 -9.34
N ALA A 212 21.63 17.77 -9.14
CA ALA A 212 22.74 17.98 -10.06
C ALA A 212 22.42 17.38 -11.45
N THR A 213 22.88 18.05 -12.51
CA THR A 213 22.67 17.62 -13.91
C THR A 213 23.99 17.56 -14.66
N GLY A 214 24.09 16.68 -15.65
CA GLY A 214 25.25 16.56 -16.53
C GLY A 214 24.98 15.63 -17.71
N GLY A 215 26.05 15.26 -18.42
CA GLY A 215 25.97 14.40 -19.60
C GLY A 215 25.74 15.17 -20.90
N ALA A 216 25.80 14.45 -22.01
CA ALA A 216 25.57 14.96 -23.35
C ALA A 216 24.96 13.86 -24.23
N THR A 217 24.17 14.25 -25.23
CA THR A 217 23.62 13.31 -26.22
C THR A 217 24.57 13.08 -27.40
N ALA A 218 25.54 13.98 -27.61
CA ALA A 218 26.57 13.89 -28.64
C ALA A 218 27.93 14.27 -28.06
N LYS A 219 29.02 13.83 -28.70
CA LYS A 219 30.38 14.21 -28.31
C LYS A 219 31.19 14.62 -29.54
N ALA A 220 31.72 15.85 -29.49
CA ALA A 220 32.70 16.31 -30.46
C ALA A 220 34.12 16.01 -29.95
N THR A 221 34.95 15.49 -30.84
CA THR A 221 36.37 15.19 -30.61
C THR A 221 37.29 16.32 -31.11
N SER A 222 36.73 17.43 -31.57
CA SER A 222 37.51 18.59 -32.03
C SER A 222 38.41 19.15 -30.92
N GLY A 223 39.73 19.05 -31.09
CA GLY A 223 40.73 19.62 -30.19
C GLY A 223 41.27 18.70 -29.09
N HIS A 224 41.00 17.38 -29.12
CA HIS A 224 41.65 16.43 -28.22
C HIS A 224 42.88 15.77 -28.87
N ILE A 225 43.95 15.57 -28.10
CA ILE A 225 45.21 14.96 -28.56
C ILE A 225 45.25 13.51 -28.06
N HIS A 226 45.51 12.57 -28.96
CA HIS A 226 45.80 11.19 -28.57
C HIS A 226 47.25 11.07 -28.07
N THR A 227 47.43 10.61 -26.84
CA THR A 227 48.74 10.17 -26.34
C THR A 227 48.86 8.67 -26.54
N GLN A 228 49.64 8.25 -27.54
CA GLN A 228 50.00 6.85 -27.73
C GLN A 228 51.13 6.51 -26.73
N PRO A 229 51.10 5.34 -26.05
CA PRO A 229 52.26 4.86 -25.29
C PRO A 229 53.50 4.82 -26.19
N THR A 230 54.66 5.25 -25.67
CA THR A 230 55.91 5.18 -26.42
C THR A 230 56.20 3.72 -26.78
N HIS A 231 56.39 3.45 -28.05
CA HIS A 231 56.81 2.14 -28.54
C HIS A 231 58.14 2.27 -29.28
N LYS A 232 58.90 1.18 -29.32
CA LYS A 232 60.18 1.12 -30.03
C LYS A 232 60.03 0.22 -31.24
N HIS A 233 60.50 0.67 -32.38
CA HIS A 233 60.69 -0.21 -33.52
C HIS A 233 62.04 -0.91 -33.40
N THR A 234 62.03 -2.24 -33.49
CA THR A 234 63.26 -3.01 -33.67
C THR A 234 63.55 -3.09 -35.16
N VAL A 235 64.49 -2.26 -35.63
CA VAL A 235 65.03 -2.40 -36.98
C VAL A 235 66.12 -3.48 -36.93
N LYS A 236 65.97 -4.55 -37.72
CA LYS A 236 67.07 -5.51 -37.89
C LYS A 236 68.21 -4.81 -38.62
N PRO A 237 69.46 -4.83 -38.11
CA PRO A 237 70.57 -4.22 -38.81
C PRO A 237 70.73 -4.88 -40.18
N VAL A 238 70.77 -4.07 -41.24
CA VAL A 238 71.20 -4.54 -42.55
C VAL A 238 72.69 -4.87 -42.42
N THR A 239 73.08 -6.08 -42.83
CA THR A 239 74.49 -6.48 -42.86
C THR A 239 75.29 -5.48 -43.70
N HIS A 240 76.20 -4.75 -43.08
CA HIS A 240 77.19 -3.97 -43.81
C HIS A 240 78.10 -4.94 -44.57
N ILE A 241 78.31 -4.70 -45.87
CA ILE A 241 79.35 -5.38 -46.63
C ILE A 241 80.67 -4.70 -46.25
N SER A 242 81.47 -5.35 -45.41
CA SER A 242 82.82 -4.87 -45.08
C SER A 242 83.76 -5.16 -46.24
N PHE A 243 84.46 -4.15 -46.75
CA PHE A 243 85.54 -4.32 -47.73
C PHE A 243 86.90 -4.24 -47.04
N GLU A 244 87.87 -5.05 -47.48
CA GLU A 244 89.26 -4.92 -47.03
C GLU A 244 89.94 -3.72 -47.68
N ALA A 245 90.93 -3.14 -47.00
CA ALA A 245 91.68 -1.98 -47.47
C ALA A 245 92.37 -2.28 -48.81
N GLY A 246 91.96 -1.57 -49.87
CA GLY A 246 92.51 -1.71 -51.22
C GLY A 246 91.57 -2.33 -52.26
N ALA A 247 90.36 -2.76 -51.88
CA ALA A 247 89.34 -3.21 -52.84
C ALA A 247 88.87 -2.03 -53.74
N THR A 248 89.00 -2.17 -55.05
CA THR A 248 88.52 -1.17 -56.03
C THR A 248 87.16 -1.58 -56.58
N ILE A 249 86.13 -0.74 -56.40
CA ILE A 249 84.78 -0.98 -56.93
C ILE A 249 84.71 -0.39 -58.35
N ASN A 250 84.77 -1.24 -59.38
CA ASN A 250 84.82 -0.78 -60.79
C ASN A 250 83.43 -0.61 -61.46
N ASN A 251 82.34 -0.72 -60.70
CA ASN A 251 81.00 -0.31 -61.14
C ASN A 251 80.03 -0.43 -59.95
N ALA A 252 79.96 0.61 -59.12
CA ALA A 252 78.77 0.81 -58.30
C ALA A 252 77.95 1.89 -58.99
N LYS A 253 76.81 1.51 -59.57
CA LYS A 253 75.63 2.36 -59.41
C LYS A 253 75.49 2.51 -57.90
N ASP A 254 76.03 3.60 -57.36
CA ASP A 254 75.94 3.93 -55.96
C ASP A 254 74.45 4.05 -55.63
N THR A 255 73.86 2.92 -55.26
CA THR A 255 72.54 2.90 -54.68
C THR A 255 72.81 3.24 -53.25
N GLN A 256 72.99 4.54 -53.00
CA GLN A 256 73.17 5.08 -51.68
C GLN A 256 71.96 4.62 -50.87
N VAL A 257 72.14 3.61 -50.01
CA VAL A 257 71.08 3.16 -49.10
C VAL A 257 70.99 4.20 -48.01
N THR A 258 70.32 5.30 -48.31
CA THR A 258 69.93 6.30 -47.33
C THR A 258 68.85 5.67 -46.47
N SER A 259 69.18 5.34 -45.22
CA SER A 259 68.17 5.03 -44.22
C SER A 259 67.46 6.32 -43.83
N SER A 260 66.49 6.76 -44.62
CA SER A 260 65.56 7.81 -44.24
C SER A 260 64.53 7.20 -43.29
N ALA A 261 64.59 7.56 -42.01
CA ALA A 261 63.43 7.40 -41.16
C ALA A 261 62.37 8.38 -41.68
N SER A 262 61.28 7.85 -42.23
CA SER A 262 60.05 8.62 -42.41
C SER A 262 59.62 9.07 -41.01
N GLY A 263 59.82 10.35 -40.71
CA GLY A 263 59.05 10.98 -39.66
C GLY A 263 57.63 11.05 -40.20
N ASP A 264 56.75 10.18 -39.72
CA ASP A 264 55.34 10.31 -40.01
C ASP A 264 54.86 11.59 -39.31
N ASP A 265 54.90 12.70 -40.06
CA ASP A 265 54.21 13.91 -39.68
C ASP A 265 52.72 13.57 -39.68
N ASN A 266 52.20 13.45 -38.47
CA ASN A 266 50.82 13.15 -38.13
C ASN A 266 49.88 14.11 -38.88
N THR A 267 49.43 13.69 -40.07
CA THR A 267 48.36 14.39 -40.78
C THR A 267 47.10 14.11 -39.99
N GLY A 268 46.61 15.17 -39.33
CA GLY A 268 45.51 15.10 -38.37
C GLY A 268 44.40 14.16 -38.81
N SER A 269 44.12 13.18 -37.97
CA SER A 269 42.98 12.27 -38.16
C SER A 269 41.69 13.08 -38.20
N GLU A 270 40.88 12.82 -39.23
CA GLU A 270 39.47 13.21 -39.28
C GLU A 270 38.84 12.92 -37.91
N THR A 271 38.28 13.95 -37.29
CA THR A 271 37.66 13.84 -35.97
C THR A 271 36.36 13.07 -36.10
N ASP A 272 36.31 11.84 -35.58
CA ASP A 272 35.08 11.08 -35.47
C ASP A 272 34.07 11.87 -34.61
N SER A 273 33.09 12.52 -35.25
CA SER A 273 31.96 13.12 -34.56
C SER A 273 30.88 12.07 -34.34
N ILE A 274 30.65 11.69 -33.09
CA ILE A 274 29.55 10.78 -32.76
C ILE A 274 28.31 11.63 -32.46
N ALA A 275 27.36 11.59 -33.39
CA ALA A 275 26.14 12.40 -33.35
C ALA A 275 25.15 11.98 -32.26
N ASP A 276 25.18 10.71 -31.84
CA ASP A 276 24.35 10.19 -30.75
C ASP A 276 25.12 9.14 -29.95
N ILE A 277 25.32 9.40 -28.66
CA ILE A 277 25.98 8.48 -27.72
C ILE A 277 24.99 7.78 -26.78
N ARG A 278 23.67 7.96 -26.98
CA ARG A 278 22.65 7.36 -26.12
C ARG A 278 22.51 5.86 -26.40
N PRO A 279 22.37 5.01 -25.35
CA PRO A 279 21.93 3.63 -25.52
C PRO A 279 20.52 3.56 -26.14
N LYS A 280 20.12 2.40 -26.66
CA LYS A 280 18.72 2.16 -27.05
C LYS A 280 17.79 2.50 -25.87
N TYR A 281 16.80 3.37 -26.10
CA TYR A 281 15.94 3.91 -25.05
C TYR A 281 14.45 3.83 -25.41
N TYR A 282 13.61 4.03 -24.39
CA TYR A 282 12.17 4.20 -24.50
C TYR A 282 11.78 5.48 -23.77
N ASP A 283 11.05 6.37 -24.43
CA ASP A 283 10.61 7.64 -23.83
C ASP A 283 9.40 7.43 -22.93
N ALA A 284 9.57 7.79 -21.65
CA ALA A 284 8.50 7.84 -20.66
C ALA A 284 8.58 9.17 -19.92
N ALA A 285 7.44 9.67 -19.45
CA ALA A 285 7.39 10.89 -18.66
C ALA A 285 7.71 10.59 -17.19
N PHE A 286 8.32 11.54 -16.50
CA PHE A 286 8.43 11.52 -15.04
C PHE A 286 7.35 12.40 -14.44
N LEU A 287 6.58 11.86 -13.50
CA LEU A 287 5.54 12.60 -12.78
C LEU A 287 5.89 12.70 -11.30
N MET A 288 5.68 13.88 -10.72
CA MET A 288 5.80 14.13 -9.29
C MET A 288 4.43 14.18 -8.64
N LYS A 289 4.29 13.52 -7.48
CA LYS A 289 3.09 13.60 -6.64
C LYS A 289 2.99 15.00 -6.05
N THR A 290 1.84 15.66 -6.24
CA THR A 290 1.49 16.93 -5.56
C THR A 290 0.91 16.67 -4.19
#